data_AF-A0A7I0EHJ8-F1
#
_entry.id   AF-A0A7I0EHJ8-F1
#
_cell.length_a   1.000
_cell.length_b   1.000
_cell.length_c   1.000
_cell.angle_alpha   90.00
_cell.angle_beta   90.00
_cell.angle_gamma   90.00
#
_symmetry.space_group_name_H-M   'P 1'
#
loop_
_entity.id
_entity.type
_entity.pdbx_description
1 polymer ?
#
loop_
_entity_poly.entity_id
_entity_poly.type
_entity_poly.pdbx_seq_one_letter_code
_entity_poly.pdbx_strand_id
1 'polypeptide(L)'
;MKIREILCGHALGTEGGAHHLRVTRKRAPGSTSVYLAHFRTLRSWNVLIAYLDESYNKDFYYIAAAVGSTEAWERLEASFAEIKQKTANAHGTPLDAELHGHEIMGGEGEWAPLRGKHREAAGVYLAALRQARAAGITYLFRGVDINRLNARYRYPEQPHSIVLGHLLERIDDHARKSRELEQVIVVADEIATQEVHKKQFEAYQLTGTPGYRSNRLARISTPINFASSRNSVGLQSADLAAYLHHRRNTVVEKHPAAQASMRRLLKEIDPSTVHEWTWVP
;
A
#
# COMPACT_ATOMS: atom_id res chain seq x y z
N MET A 1 12.13 -1.96 3.91
CA MET A 1 11.80 -2.07 5.35
C MET A 1 10.98 -3.33 5.55
N LYS A 2 11.40 -4.24 6.42
CA LYS A 2 10.68 -5.51 6.65
C LYS A 2 9.45 -5.27 7.52
N ILE A 3 8.36 -6.01 7.31
CA ILE A 3 7.09 -5.85 8.06
C ILE A 3 7.31 -5.86 9.59
N ARG A 4 8.26 -6.67 10.06
CA ARG A 4 8.65 -6.73 11.49
C ARG A 4 9.25 -5.41 12.01
N GLU A 5 9.98 -4.67 11.18
CA GLU A 5 10.53 -3.35 11.55
C GLU A 5 9.41 -2.32 11.71
N ILE A 6 8.39 -2.38 10.83
CA ILE A 6 7.20 -1.53 10.90
C ILE A 6 6.43 -1.76 12.20
N LEU A 7 6.19 -3.03 12.53
CA LEU A 7 5.45 -3.42 13.74
C LEU A 7 6.24 -3.11 15.02
N CYS A 8 7.56 -3.33 15.04
CA CYS A 8 8.42 -2.98 16.18
C CYS A 8 8.46 -1.46 16.42
N GLY A 9 8.57 -0.65 15.36
CA GLY A 9 8.50 0.81 15.47
C GLY A 9 7.17 1.30 16.03
N HIS A 10 6.05 0.64 15.67
CA HIS A 10 4.74 0.99 16.19
C HIS A 10 4.54 0.57 17.67
N ALA A 11 4.98 -0.63 18.05
CA ALA A 11 4.86 -1.12 19.42
C ALA A 11 5.56 -0.19 20.44
N LEU A 12 6.75 0.31 20.09
CA LEU A 12 7.52 1.24 20.92
C LEU A 12 6.85 2.62 21.08
N GLY A 13 5.96 3.02 20.18
CA GLY A 13 5.21 4.29 20.26
C GLY A 13 3.95 4.22 21.13
N THR A 14 3.50 3.03 21.54
CA THR A 14 2.23 2.83 22.27
C THR A 14 2.38 2.55 23.77
N GLU A 15 3.61 2.50 24.31
CA GLU A 15 3.88 2.25 25.75
C GLU A 15 3.63 3.46 26.67
N GLY A 16 2.52 4.17 26.49
CA GLY A 16 2.02 5.20 27.42
C GLY A 16 1.11 4.70 28.53
N GLY A 17 0.85 3.38 28.61
CA GLY A 17 -0.05 2.76 29.59
C GLY A 17 0.69 2.13 30.75
N ALA A 18 0.88 2.86 31.85
CA ALA A 18 1.50 2.35 33.07
C ALA A 18 0.67 1.22 33.70
N HIS A 19 1.11 -0.03 33.55
CA HIS A 19 0.70 -1.13 34.40
C HIS A 19 1.79 -1.44 35.43
N HIS A 20 1.47 -1.15 36.70
CA HIS A 20 2.31 -1.43 37.86
C HIS A 20 2.74 -2.92 37.91
N LEU A 21 4.04 -3.15 37.72
CA LEU A 21 4.73 -4.38 38.10
C LEU A 21 4.80 -4.45 39.64
N ARG A 22 3.90 -5.21 40.27
CA ARG A 22 4.00 -5.54 41.70
C ARG A 22 4.86 -6.79 41.86
N VAL A 23 6.16 -6.59 42.07
CA VAL A 23 7.11 -7.67 42.40
C VAL A 23 6.97 -8.02 43.88
N THR A 24 6.49 -9.21 44.21
CA THR A 24 6.62 -9.76 45.57
C THR A 24 7.79 -10.74 45.61
N ARG A 25 8.79 -10.46 46.44
CA ARG A 25 9.94 -11.33 46.68
C ARG A 25 9.56 -12.40 47.71
N LYS A 26 9.70 -13.68 47.34
CA LYS A 26 10.03 -14.75 48.31
C LYS A 26 11.42 -15.30 47.95
N ARG A 27 12.37 -15.13 48.87
CA ARG A 27 13.71 -15.73 48.78
C ARG A 27 13.63 -17.20 49.17
N ALA A 28 14.18 -18.07 48.34
CA ALA A 28 14.76 -19.36 48.75
C ALA A 28 16.19 -19.43 48.17
N PRO A 29 17.19 -19.93 48.92
CA PRO A 29 18.57 -19.97 48.44
C PRO A 29 18.82 -21.26 47.64
N GLY A 30 19.49 -21.15 46.48
CA GLY A 30 20.15 -22.29 45.83
C GLY A 30 19.46 -22.95 44.63
N SER A 31 18.57 -22.28 43.89
CA SER A 31 18.01 -22.80 42.64
C SER A 31 18.25 -21.82 41.49
N THR A 32 18.90 -22.29 40.43
CA THR A 32 19.03 -21.59 39.14
C THR A 32 17.62 -21.26 38.63
N SER A 33 17.28 -19.97 38.60
CA SER A 33 15.98 -19.48 38.15
C SER A 33 15.87 -19.63 36.64
N VAL A 34 15.24 -20.72 36.18
CA VAL A 34 14.76 -20.82 34.80
C VAL A 34 13.57 -19.87 34.69
N TYR A 35 13.78 -18.70 34.09
CA TYR A 35 12.71 -17.79 33.71
C TYR A 35 11.93 -18.37 32.53
N LEU A 36 10.99 -19.27 32.82
CA LEU A 36 9.92 -19.58 31.89
C LEU A 36 8.91 -18.44 31.95
N ALA A 37 9.20 -17.38 31.20
CA ALA A 37 8.21 -16.36 30.87
C ALA A 37 7.06 -17.06 30.14
N HIS A 38 5.96 -17.30 30.84
CA HIS A 38 4.69 -17.60 30.22
C HIS A 38 4.31 -16.40 29.36
N PHE A 39 4.57 -16.48 28.06
CA PHE A 39 3.92 -15.64 27.07
C PHE A 39 2.42 -15.95 27.19
N ARG A 40 1.71 -15.17 28.01
CA ARG A 40 0.28 -14.96 27.82
C ARG A 40 0.12 -14.56 26.37
N THR A 41 -0.64 -15.36 25.62
CA THR A 41 -1.10 -15.08 24.26
C THR A 41 -1.61 -13.63 24.24
N LEU A 42 -0.75 -12.73 23.79
CA LEU A 42 -1.16 -11.41 23.36
C LEU A 42 -2.22 -11.69 22.31
N ARG A 43 -3.44 -11.16 22.50
CA ARG A 43 -4.37 -11.03 21.37
C ARG A 43 -3.53 -10.42 20.26
N SER A 44 -3.31 -11.14 19.17
CA SER A 44 -2.73 -10.56 17.97
C SER A 44 -3.68 -9.43 17.63
N TRP A 45 -3.23 -8.20 17.80
CA TRP A 45 -3.94 -7.08 17.19
C TRP A 45 -3.87 -7.37 15.70
N ASN A 46 -5.00 -7.69 15.08
CA ASN A 46 -5.04 -7.75 13.63
C ASN A 46 -4.80 -6.33 13.15
N VAL A 47 -3.60 -6.08 12.64
CA VAL A 47 -3.18 -4.78 12.12
C VAL A 47 -3.21 -4.91 10.61
N LEU A 48 -3.91 -3.97 9.96
CA LEU A 48 -3.81 -3.82 8.52
C LEU A 48 -2.63 -2.94 8.19
N ILE A 49 -1.98 -3.22 7.07
CA ILE A 49 -0.99 -2.34 6.49
C ILE A 49 -1.52 -1.88 5.13
N ALA A 50 -1.56 -0.58 4.93
CA ALA A 50 -1.95 0.07 3.69
C ALA A 50 -0.72 0.70 3.04
N TYR A 51 -0.32 0.17 1.90
CA TYR A 51 0.74 0.73 1.08
C TYR A 51 0.16 1.67 0.03
N LEU A 52 0.75 2.86 -0.11
CA LEU A 52 0.27 3.89 -1.03
C LEU A 52 1.28 4.16 -2.13
N ASP A 53 0.77 4.25 -3.36
CA ASP A 53 1.56 4.73 -4.49
C ASP A 53 0.71 5.54 -5.47
N GLU A 54 1.38 6.39 -6.26
CA GLU A 54 0.78 7.42 -7.10
C GLU A 54 0.92 7.11 -8.58
N SER A 55 -0.09 7.47 -9.36
CA SER A 55 0.03 7.44 -10.82
C SER A 55 -0.75 8.60 -11.42
N TYR A 56 -0.08 9.42 -12.23
CA TYR A 56 -0.66 10.66 -12.73
C TYR A 56 -0.12 11.06 -14.10
N ASN A 57 -0.86 11.94 -14.76
CA ASN A 57 -0.41 12.72 -15.89
C ASN A 57 -0.87 14.17 -15.72
N LYS A 58 -0.79 14.98 -16.79
CA LYS A 58 -1.22 16.39 -16.74
C LYS A 58 -2.73 16.58 -16.53
N ASP A 59 -3.54 15.57 -16.82
CA ASP A 59 -5.01 15.65 -16.86
C ASP A 59 -5.64 15.00 -15.62
N PHE A 60 -5.04 13.94 -15.10
CA PHE A 60 -5.55 13.17 -13.97
C PHE A 60 -4.45 12.82 -12.96
N TYR A 61 -4.82 12.84 -11.69
CA TYR A 61 -3.97 12.42 -10.58
C TYR A 61 -4.66 11.32 -9.78
N TYR A 62 -3.98 10.20 -9.54
CA TYR A 62 -4.48 9.08 -8.75
C TYR A 62 -3.51 8.67 -7.65
N ILE A 63 -4.07 8.17 -6.56
CA ILE A 63 -3.35 7.41 -5.54
C ILE A 63 -4.10 6.09 -5.33
N ALA A 64 -3.36 4.99 -5.34
CA ALA A 64 -3.86 3.66 -4.99
C ALA A 64 -3.41 3.30 -3.56
N ALA A 65 -4.27 2.59 -2.83
CA ALA A 65 -3.91 1.89 -1.62
C ALA A 65 -4.03 0.38 -1.83
N ALA A 66 -2.98 -0.36 -1.51
CA ALA A 66 -3.01 -1.80 -1.38
C ALA A 66 -3.06 -2.15 0.12
N VAL A 67 -4.12 -2.84 0.56
CA VAL A 67 -4.43 -3.07 1.98
C VAL A 67 -4.54 -4.57 2.27
N GLY A 68 -3.85 -5.03 3.31
CA GLY A 68 -3.87 -6.42 3.76
C GLY A 68 -3.34 -6.59 5.17
N SER A 69 -3.55 -7.78 5.76
CA SER A 69 -2.97 -8.15 7.05
C SER A 69 -1.47 -8.44 6.92
N THR A 70 -0.77 -8.48 8.04
CA THR A 70 0.64 -8.90 8.10
C THR A 70 0.88 -10.24 7.39
N GLU A 71 0.04 -11.24 7.62
CA GLU A 71 0.17 -12.56 7.01
C GLU A 71 -0.06 -12.53 5.50
N ALA A 72 -0.93 -11.64 5.01
CA ALA A 72 -1.13 -11.43 3.58
C ALA A 72 0.12 -10.88 2.92
N TRP A 73 0.78 -9.90 3.54
CA TRP A 73 2.03 -9.32 3.03
C TRP A 73 3.20 -10.30 3.07
N GLU A 74 3.32 -11.11 4.13
CA GLU A 74 4.35 -12.16 4.21
C GLU A 74 4.19 -13.20 3.09
N ARG A 75 2.94 -13.61 2.79
CA ARG A 75 2.65 -14.51 1.64
C ARG A 75 3.00 -13.86 0.31
N LEU A 76 2.68 -12.57 0.16
CA LEU A 76 2.94 -11.85 -1.07
C LEU A 76 4.44 -11.66 -1.31
N GLU A 77 5.23 -11.42 -0.26
CA GLU A 77 6.68 -11.26 -0.33
C GLU A 77 7.35 -12.52 -0.88
N ALA A 78 7.00 -13.69 -0.36
CA ALA A 78 7.47 -14.96 -0.89
C ALA A 78 7.07 -15.16 -2.37
N SER A 79 5.81 -14.83 -2.70
CA SER A 79 5.28 -15.00 -4.05
C SER A 79 5.94 -14.07 -5.08
N PHE A 80 6.24 -12.83 -4.70
CA PHE A 80 6.93 -11.87 -5.57
C PHE A 80 8.38 -12.28 -5.80
N ALA A 81 9.07 -12.77 -4.76
CA ALA A 81 10.42 -13.33 -4.91
C ALA A 81 10.45 -14.50 -5.91
N GLU A 82 9.45 -15.40 -5.86
CA GLU A 82 9.33 -16.47 -6.84
C GLU A 82 9.10 -15.98 -8.27
N ILE A 83 8.25 -14.96 -8.45
CA ILE A 83 7.99 -14.37 -9.78
C ILE A 83 9.28 -13.78 -10.35
N LYS A 84 10.02 -13.01 -9.56
CA LYS A 84 11.31 -12.42 -9.96
C LYS A 84 12.32 -13.51 -10.33
N GLN A 85 12.45 -14.54 -9.50
CA GLN A 85 13.34 -15.68 -9.77
C GLN A 85 12.99 -16.41 -11.06
N LYS A 86 11.70 -16.70 -11.29
CA LYS A 86 11.21 -17.38 -12.51
C LYS A 86 11.49 -16.54 -13.76
N THR A 87 11.22 -15.24 -13.72
CA THR A 87 11.49 -14.32 -14.84
C THR A 87 12.99 -14.20 -15.10
N ALA A 88 13.81 -14.07 -14.05
CA ALA A 88 15.27 -14.00 -14.17
C ALA A 88 15.82 -15.24 -14.88
N ASN A 89 15.38 -16.43 -14.48
CA ASN A 89 15.80 -17.68 -15.10
C ASN A 89 15.37 -17.81 -16.57
N ALA A 90 14.16 -17.33 -16.90
CA ALA A 90 13.59 -17.47 -18.25
C ALA A 90 14.08 -16.39 -19.23
N HIS A 91 14.40 -15.19 -18.73
CA HIS A 91 14.55 -14.01 -19.55
C HIS A 91 15.78 -13.15 -19.23
N GLY A 92 16.53 -13.46 -18.16
CA GLY A 92 17.76 -12.74 -17.80
C GLY A 92 17.52 -11.37 -17.15
N THR A 93 16.35 -11.13 -16.54
CA THR A 93 16.13 -9.95 -15.69
C THR A 93 16.91 -10.07 -14.37
N PRO A 94 17.26 -8.96 -13.69
CA PRO A 94 17.83 -9.01 -12.35
C PRO A 94 16.94 -9.76 -11.34
N LEU A 95 17.55 -10.43 -10.35
CA LEU A 95 16.81 -11.17 -9.31
C LEU A 95 16.09 -10.26 -8.33
N ASP A 96 16.66 -9.07 -8.12
CA ASP A 96 16.15 -8.00 -7.28
C ASP A 96 15.31 -6.99 -8.06
N ALA A 97 15.03 -7.25 -9.35
CA ALA A 97 14.28 -6.34 -10.22
C ALA A 97 12.99 -5.86 -9.56
N GLU A 98 12.80 -4.56 -9.47
CA GLU A 98 11.62 -3.96 -8.88
C GLU A 98 10.39 -4.25 -9.73
N LEU A 99 9.30 -4.72 -9.13
CA LEU A 99 8.05 -4.89 -9.87
C LEU A 99 7.36 -3.53 -10.07
N HIS A 100 7.91 -2.73 -10.98
CA HIS A 100 7.38 -1.42 -11.36
C HIS A 100 6.56 -1.52 -12.64
N GLY A 101 5.26 -1.19 -12.57
CA GLY A 101 4.28 -1.43 -13.62
C GLY A 101 4.62 -0.76 -14.94
N HIS A 102 5.14 0.47 -14.91
CA HIS A 102 5.58 1.17 -16.11
C HIS A 102 6.75 0.44 -16.79
N GLU A 103 7.79 0.11 -16.03
CA GLU A 103 8.99 -0.55 -16.58
C GLU A 103 8.70 -1.96 -17.10
N ILE A 104 7.90 -2.75 -16.38
CA ILE A 104 7.49 -4.09 -16.84
C ILE A 104 6.79 -3.99 -18.18
N MET A 105 5.76 -3.13 -18.29
CA MET A 105 4.92 -3.04 -19.47
C MET A 105 5.66 -2.41 -20.67
N GLY A 106 6.61 -1.51 -20.41
CA GLY A 106 7.48 -0.92 -21.44
C GLY A 106 8.65 -1.82 -21.85
N GLY A 107 9.05 -2.79 -21.02
CA GLY A 107 10.35 -3.45 -21.18
C GLY A 107 11.48 -2.44 -21.07
N GLU A 108 11.46 -1.66 -20.00
CA GLU A 108 12.40 -0.59 -19.69
C GLU A 108 13.18 -0.92 -18.41
N GLY A 109 14.24 -0.16 -18.13
CA GLY A 109 15.05 -0.35 -16.92
C GLY A 109 15.51 -1.80 -16.72
N GLU A 110 15.22 -2.34 -15.54
CA GLU A 110 15.56 -3.71 -15.14
C GLU A 110 14.80 -4.78 -15.95
N TRP A 111 13.71 -4.36 -16.61
CA TRP A 111 12.84 -5.18 -17.45
C TRP A 111 13.18 -5.08 -18.95
N ALA A 112 14.26 -4.41 -19.32
CA ALA A 112 14.76 -4.33 -20.70
C ALA A 112 14.88 -5.69 -21.44
N PRO A 113 15.23 -6.81 -20.79
CA PRO A 113 15.21 -8.13 -21.44
C PRO A 113 13.82 -8.60 -21.94
N LEU A 114 12.74 -7.97 -21.47
CA LEU A 114 11.37 -8.18 -21.93
C LEU A 114 10.92 -7.19 -23.02
N ARG A 115 11.80 -6.31 -23.50
CA ARG A 115 11.47 -5.36 -24.58
C ARG A 115 10.99 -6.10 -25.83
N GLY A 116 9.81 -5.71 -26.33
CA GLY A 116 9.11 -6.38 -27.44
C GLY A 116 8.44 -7.71 -27.08
N LYS A 117 8.66 -8.25 -25.87
CA LYS A 117 8.05 -9.48 -25.34
C LYS A 117 6.80 -9.15 -24.54
N HIS A 118 5.84 -8.49 -25.19
CA HIS A 118 4.64 -7.95 -24.52
C HIS A 118 3.79 -9.00 -23.80
N ARG A 119 3.80 -10.24 -24.30
CA ARG A 119 3.05 -11.35 -23.67
C ARG A 119 3.69 -11.78 -22.36
N GLU A 120 5.02 -11.81 -22.31
CA GLU A 120 5.84 -12.17 -21.16
C GLU A 120 5.73 -11.09 -20.10
N ALA A 121 5.86 -9.81 -20.47
CA ALA A 121 5.64 -8.65 -19.60
C ALA A 121 4.22 -8.68 -18.96
N ALA A 122 3.19 -8.87 -19.78
CA ALA A 122 1.82 -9.01 -19.29
C ALA A 122 1.64 -10.26 -18.40
N GLY A 123 2.41 -11.32 -18.65
CA GLY A 123 2.42 -12.54 -17.84
C GLY A 123 2.99 -12.33 -16.45
N VAL A 124 4.10 -11.59 -16.32
CA VAL A 124 4.68 -11.18 -15.03
C VAL A 124 3.70 -10.33 -14.24
N TYR A 125 3.14 -9.31 -14.90
CA TYR A 125 2.17 -8.41 -14.29
C TYR A 125 0.93 -9.17 -13.79
N LEU A 126 0.38 -10.06 -14.62
CA LEU A 126 -0.76 -10.88 -14.28
C LEU A 126 -0.45 -11.83 -13.11
N ALA A 127 0.75 -12.42 -13.07
CA ALA A 127 1.17 -13.27 -11.96
C ALA A 127 1.21 -12.48 -10.64
N ALA A 128 1.77 -11.27 -10.65
CA ALA A 128 1.82 -10.41 -9.47
C ALA A 128 0.42 -10.06 -8.94
N LEU A 129 -0.49 -9.60 -9.80
CA LEU A 129 -1.87 -9.27 -9.40
C LEU A 129 -2.63 -10.50 -8.85
N ARG A 130 -2.44 -11.67 -9.46
CA ARG A 130 -3.03 -12.93 -8.98
C ARG A 130 -2.55 -13.30 -7.59
N GLN A 131 -1.25 -13.16 -7.33
CA GLN A 131 -0.69 -13.47 -6.02
C GLN A 131 -1.16 -12.47 -4.96
N ALA A 132 -1.27 -11.18 -5.31
CA ALA A 132 -1.83 -10.19 -4.40
C ALA A 132 -3.29 -10.51 -4.05
N ARG A 133 -4.12 -10.83 -5.05
CA ARG A 133 -5.51 -11.26 -4.83
C ARG A 133 -5.59 -12.54 -4.00
N ALA A 134 -4.80 -13.56 -4.31
CA ALA A 134 -4.77 -14.82 -3.58
C ALA A 134 -4.32 -14.65 -2.12
N ALA A 135 -3.42 -13.70 -1.87
CA ALA A 135 -2.98 -13.35 -0.52
C ALA A 135 -4.06 -12.62 0.29
N GLY A 136 -5.11 -12.09 -0.35
CA GLY A 136 -6.19 -11.33 0.27
C GLY A 136 -5.98 -9.82 0.26
N ILE A 137 -5.07 -9.31 -0.59
CA ILE A 137 -4.87 -7.87 -0.73
C ILE A 137 -6.07 -7.24 -1.42
N THR A 138 -6.56 -6.15 -0.84
CA THR A 138 -7.63 -5.32 -1.38
C THR A 138 -7.10 -3.97 -1.84
N TYR A 139 -7.78 -3.36 -2.80
CA TYR A 139 -7.36 -2.09 -3.39
C TYR A 139 -8.40 -1.01 -3.21
N LEU A 140 -7.93 0.21 -2.93
CA LEU A 140 -8.72 1.43 -2.95
C LEU A 140 -8.09 2.43 -3.92
N PHE A 141 -8.90 3.08 -4.74
CA PHE A 141 -8.44 4.10 -5.68
C PHE A 141 -9.16 5.41 -5.43
N ARG A 142 -8.40 6.49 -5.39
CA ARG A 142 -8.94 7.85 -5.47
C ARG A 142 -8.21 8.61 -6.56
N GLY A 143 -8.92 9.50 -7.22
CA GLY A 143 -8.30 10.44 -8.15
C GLY A 143 -9.04 11.75 -8.28
N VAL A 144 -8.47 12.66 -9.06
CA VAL A 144 -9.06 13.94 -9.41
C VAL A 144 -8.74 14.30 -10.87
N ASP A 145 -9.73 14.89 -11.56
CA ASP A 145 -9.55 15.58 -12.84
C ASP A 145 -8.89 16.94 -12.59
N ILE A 146 -7.62 17.07 -12.98
CA ILE A 146 -6.79 18.26 -12.74
C ILE A 146 -7.32 19.44 -13.54
N ASN A 147 -7.74 19.21 -14.78
CA ASN A 147 -8.21 20.27 -15.67
C ASN A 147 -9.47 20.94 -15.11
N ARG A 148 -10.41 20.13 -14.63
CA ARG A 148 -11.64 20.65 -14.00
C ARG A 148 -11.38 21.27 -12.64
N LEU A 149 -10.43 20.75 -11.88
CA LEU A 149 -10.03 21.34 -10.61
C LEU A 149 -9.53 22.79 -10.84
N ASN A 150 -8.64 22.95 -11.81
CA ASN A 150 -8.09 24.25 -12.20
C ASN A 150 -9.15 25.17 -12.82
N ALA A 151 -10.13 24.62 -13.55
CA ALA A 151 -11.22 25.41 -14.11
C ALA A 151 -12.20 25.92 -13.04
N ARG A 152 -12.44 25.13 -11.98
CA ARG A 152 -13.37 25.47 -10.92
C ARG A 152 -12.82 26.47 -9.90
N TYR A 153 -11.53 26.38 -9.57
CA TYR A 153 -10.93 27.15 -8.48
C TYR A 153 -9.85 28.09 -8.98
N ARG A 154 -9.92 29.36 -8.56
CA ARG A 154 -8.89 30.38 -8.86
C ARG A 154 -7.52 30.01 -8.25
N TYR A 155 -7.52 29.38 -7.09
CA TYR A 155 -6.34 28.89 -6.38
C TYR A 155 -6.62 27.44 -5.96
N PRO A 156 -6.44 26.47 -6.88
CA PRO A 156 -6.74 25.08 -6.61
C PRO A 156 -5.76 24.52 -5.55
N GLU A 157 -6.29 23.74 -4.62
CA GLU A 157 -5.48 22.92 -3.71
C GLU A 157 -4.67 21.89 -4.51
N GLN A 158 -3.52 21.47 -4.00
CA GLN A 158 -2.67 20.49 -4.71
C GLN A 158 -3.43 19.16 -4.92
N PRO A 159 -3.42 18.58 -6.14
CA PRO A 159 -4.07 17.29 -6.42
C PRO A 159 -3.67 16.19 -5.44
N HIS A 160 -2.39 16.13 -5.08
CA HIS A 160 -1.86 15.22 -4.06
C HIS A 160 -2.63 15.32 -2.73
N SER A 161 -2.66 16.51 -2.12
CA SER A 161 -3.33 16.77 -0.83
C SER A 161 -4.80 16.32 -0.85
N ILE A 162 -5.51 16.66 -1.93
CA ILE A 162 -6.92 16.31 -2.10
C ILE A 162 -7.07 14.80 -2.14
N VAL A 163 -6.33 14.12 -3.01
CA VAL A 163 -6.48 12.68 -3.25
C VAL A 163 -6.00 11.86 -2.06
N LEU A 164 -4.92 12.28 -1.38
CA LEU A 164 -4.41 11.62 -0.19
C LEU A 164 -5.41 11.67 0.96
N GLY A 165 -5.91 12.85 1.34
CA GLY A 165 -6.90 12.98 2.43
C GLY A 165 -8.15 12.15 2.16
N HIS A 166 -8.64 12.24 0.92
CA HIS A 166 -9.72 11.42 0.40
C HIS A 166 -9.46 9.90 0.45
N LEU A 167 -8.25 9.45 0.14
CA LEU A 167 -7.90 8.03 0.18
C LEU A 167 -7.82 7.53 1.63
N LEU A 168 -7.21 8.31 2.51
CA LEU A 168 -7.13 8.01 3.95
C LEU A 168 -8.50 7.88 4.59
N GLU A 169 -9.47 8.74 4.25
CA GLU A 169 -10.86 8.59 4.69
C GLU A 169 -11.46 7.24 4.31
N ARG A 170 -11.09 6.70 3.14
CA ARG A 170 -11.60 5.43 2.63
C ARG A 170 -10.89 4.23 3.24
N ILE A 171 -9.61 4.35 3.53
CA ILE A 171 -8.85 3.38 4.32
C ILE A 171 -9.45 3.30 5.74
N ASP A 172 -9.74 4.44 6.37
CA ASP A 172 -10.37 4.49 7.69
C ASP A 172 -11.77 3.84 7.69
N ASP A 173 -12.58 4.11 6.66
CA ASP A 173 -13.87 3.44 6.47
C ASP A 173 -13.74 1.93 6.24
N HIS A 174 -12.73 1.51 5.48
CA HIS A 174 -12.47 0.10 5.20
C HIS A 174 -12.14 -0.65 6.50
N ALA A 175 -11.22 -0.09 7.30
CA ALA A 175 -10.87 -0.64 8.61
C ALA A 175 -12.06 -0.67 9.58
N ARG A 176 -12.92 0.37 9.57
CA ARG A 176 -14.13 0.40 10.42
C ARG A 176 -15.14 -0.71 10.09
N LYS A 177 -15.17 -1.19 8.84
CA LYS A 177 -16.06 -2.27 8.41
C LYS A 177 -15.53 -3.65 8.79
N SER A 178 -14.21 -3.78 9.00
CA SER A 178 -13.63 -4.96 9.62
C SER A 178 -14.19 -5.08 11.04
N ARG A 179 -14.72 -6.25 11.41
CA ARG A 179 -15.37 -6.47 12.73
C ARG A 179 -14.37 -6.48 13.88
N GLU A 180 -13.09 -6.36 13.58
CA GLU A 180 -12.00 -6.33 14.52
C GLU A 180 -11.48 -4.89 14.65
N LEU A 181 -10.96 -4.53 15.82
CA LEU A 181 -10.43 -3.20 16.11
C LEU A 181 -9.07 -2.99 15.42
N GLU A 182 -9.05 -3.16 14.10
CA GLU A 182 -7.82 -3.11 13.30
C GLU A 182 -7.41 -1.65 13.15
N GLN A 183 -6.24 -1.33 13.72
CA GLN A 183 -5.50 -0.15 13.33
C GLN A 183 -4.86 -0.41 11.97
N VAL A 184 -4.75 0.64 11.15
CA VAL A 184 -4.09 0.62 9.86
C VAL A 184 -2.79 1.38 9.94
N ILE A 185 -1.68 0.69 9.67
CA ILE A 185 -0.41 1.35 9.44
C ILE A 185 -0.34 1.76 7.97
N VAL A 186 -0.14 3.04 7.71
CA VAL A 186 0.03 3.56 6.34
C VAL A 186 1.52 3.68 6.04
N VAL A 187 1.91 3.19 4.87
CA VAL A 187 3.27 3.27 4.33
C VAL A 187 3.19 3.85 2.92
N ALA A 188 3.78 5.01 2.68
CA ALA A 188 3.86 5.63 1.35
C ALA A 188 5.26 5.47 0.77
N ASP A 189 5.39 5.61 -0.55
CA ASP A 189 6.70 5.64 -1.20
C ASP A 189 7.49 6.91 -0.82
N GLU A 190 8.82 6.78 -0.81
CA GLU A 190 9.72 7.86 -0.45
C GLU A 190 9.72 8.99 -1.49
N ILE A 191 9.28 10.17 -1.07
CA ILE A 191 9.28 11.39 -1.90
C ILE A 191 10.11 12.50 -1.25
N ALA A 192 10.36 13.62 -1.94
CA ALA A 192 11.08 14.75 -1.34
C ALA A 192 10.29 15.48 -0.23
N THR A 193 8.96 15.36 -0.22
CA THR A 193 8.06 16.16 0.64
C THR A 193 7.49 15.39 1.85
N GLN A 194 8.16 14.31 2.28
CA GLN A 194 7.66 13.43 3.36
C GLN A 194 7.29 14.18 4.64
N GLU A 195 8.12 15.13 5.07
CA GLU A 195 7.89 15.91 6.29
C GLU A 195 6.65 16.81 6.20
N VAL A 196 6.31 17.29 4.99
CA VAL A 196 5.06 18.03 4.75
C VAL A 196 3.87 17.09 4.92
N HIS A 197 3.98 15.86 4.39
CA HIS A 197 2.89 14.89 4.41
C HIS A 197 2.65 14.34 5.82
N LYS A 198 3.71 14.12 6.61
CA LYS A 198 3.58 13.77 8.04
C LYS A 198 2.83 14.84 8.81
N LYS A 199 3.24 16.12 8.68
CA LYS A 199 2.57 17.25 9.35
C LYS A 199 1.12 17.41 8.92
N GLN A 200 0.84 17.24 7.62
CA GLN A 200 -0.52 17.27 7.11
C GLN A 200 -1.39 16.16 7.71
N PHE A 201 -0.85 14.94 7.83
CA PHE A 201 -1.54 13.82 8.45
C PHE A 201 -1.78 14.03 9.96
N GLU A 202 -0.78 14.53 10.69
CA GLU A 202 -0.92 14.91 12.10
C GLU A 202 -2.03 15.96 12.28
N ALA A 203 -2.09 16.95 11.40
CA ALA A 203 -3.16 17.94 11.40
C ALA A 203 -4.53 17.29 11.18
N TYR A 204 -4.67 16.32 10.26
CA TYR A 204 -5.93 15.61 10.05
C TYR A 204 -6.43 14.87 11.30
N GLN A 205 -5.54 14.31 12.11
CA GLN A 205 -5.97 13.66 13.37
C GLN A 205 -6.46 14.67 14.42
N LEU A 206 -5.90 15.88 14.42
CA LEU A 206 -6.28 16.95 15.35
C LEU A 206 -7.59 17.63 14.94
N THR A 207 -7.69 18.05 13.68
CA THR A 207 -8.76 18.93 13.20
C THR A 207 -9.74 18.27 12.23
N GLY A 208 -9.41 17.08 11.73
CA GLY A 208 -10.16 16.37 10.69
C GLY A 208 -9.64 16.68 9.29
N THR A 209 -9.90 15.77 8.33
CA THR A 209 -9.65 16.02 6.91
C THR A 209 -10.49 17.19 6.40
N PRO A 210 -9.97 18.00 5.45
CA PRO A 210 -10.74 19.06 4.83
C PRO A 210 -11.80 18.49 3.86
N GLY A 211 -12.83 19.30 3.56
CA GLY A 211 -13.80 18.98 2.52
C GLY A 211 -15.15 18.46 3.04
N TYR A 212 -15.95 17.91 2.13
CA TYR A 212 -17.37 17.56 2.39
C TYR A 212 -17.56 16.43 3.40
N ARG A 213 -16.50 15.68 3.71
CA ARG A 213 -16.56 14.50 4.58
C ARG A 213 -15.37 14.44 5.54
N SER A 214 -15.24 15.49 6.35
CA SER A 214 -14.19 15.55 7.37
C SER A 214 -14.18 14.32 8.28
N ASN A 215 -13.01 13.71 8.45
CA ASN A 215 -12.77 12.57 9.31
C ASN A 215 -11.43 12.76 10.06
N ARG A 216 -11.37 12.35 11.33
CA ARG A 216 -10.14 12.38 12.14
C ARG A 216 -9.25 11.15 11.97
N LEU A 217 -9.61 10.23 11.07
CA LEU A 217 -8.79 9.07 10.70
C LEU A 217 -8.44 8.18 11.91
N ALA A 218 -9.44 7.92 12.76
CA ALA A 218 -9.27 7.25 14.07
C ALA A 218 -8.78 5.79 14.00
N ARG A 219 -8.83 5.17 12.81
CA ARG A 219 -8.32 3.82 12.56
C ARG A 219 -6.93 3.81 11.94
N ILE A 220 -6.33 4.97 11.65
CA ILE A 220 -5.00 5.03 11.04
C ILE A 220 -3.97 5.39 12.10
N SER A 221 -2.93 4.56 12.22
CA SER A 221 -1.82 4.79 13.14
C SER A 221 -0.97 5.98 12.72
N THR A 222 -0.56 6.78 13.71
CA THR A 222 0.43 7.85 13.55
C THR A 222 1.83 7.38 13.95
N PRO A 223 2.90 7.90 13.30
CA PRO A 223 2.87 8.67 12.04
C PRO A 223 2.64 7.77 10.81
N ILE A 224 2.36 8.37 9.66
CA ILE A 224 2.53 7.65 8.38
C ILE A 224 4.01 7.34 8.17
N ASN A 225 4.27 6.17 7.58
CA ASN A 225 5.62 5.68 7.35
C ASN A 225 6.00 5.88 5.89
N PHE A 226 7.30 5.97 5.63
CA PHE A 226 7.85 6.03 4.28
C PHE A 226 8.85 4.91 4.10
N ALA A 227 8.89 4.33 2.90
CA ALA A 227 9.86 3.31 2.55
C ALA A 227 10.17 3.38 1.06
N SER A 228 11.40 3.02 0.67
CA SER A 228 11.73 2.80 -0.73
C SER A 228 10.93 1.64 -1.34
N SER A 229 10.26 1.91 -2.47
CA SER A 229 9.52 0.94 -3.29
C SER A 229 10.32 -0.31 -3.65
N ARG A 230 11.60 -0.18 -4.04
CA ARG A 230 12.51 -1.28 -4.36
C ARG A 230 12.55 -2.36 -3.28
N ASN A 231 12.50 -1.96 -2.01
CA ASN A 231 12.61 -2.85 -0.85
C ASN A 231 11.26 -3.11 -0.15
N SER A 232 10.14 -2.83 -0.83
CA SER A 232 8.80 -2.93 -0.29
C SER A 232 7.85 -3.59 -1.29
N VAL A 233 7.52 -4.85 -1.04
CA VAL A 233 6.54 -5.62 -1.82
C VAL A 233 5.16 -4.97 -1.80
N GLY A 234 4.79 -4.34 -0.69
CA GLY A 234 3.54 -3.61 -0.57
C GLY A 234 3.48 -2.38 -1.48
N LEU A 235 4.56 -1.60 -1.57
CA LEU A 235 4.64 -0.45 -2.48
C LEU A 235 4.65 -0.91 -3.94
N GLN A 236 5.40 -1.97 -4.28
CA GLN A 236 5.34 -2.58 -5.62
C GLN A 236 3.92 -3.05 -5.96
N SER A 237 3.18 -3.62 -5.00
CA SER A 237 1.78 -4.01 -5.21
C SER A 237 0.85 -2.79 -5.43
N ALA A 238 1.08 -1.69 -4.71
CA ALA A 238 0.34 -0.44 -4.88
C ALA A 238 0.65 0.23 -6.22
N ASP A 239 1.91 0.22 -6.67
CA ASP A 239 2.34 0.74 -7.97
C ASP A 239 1.69 0.00 -9.13
N LEU A 240 1.72 -1.34 -9.12
CA LEU A 240 1.02 -2.14 -10.12
C LEU A 240 -0.48 -1.80 -10.15
N ALA A 241 -1.10 -1.61 -8.99
CA ALA A 241 -2.49 -1.21 -8.94
C ALA A 241 -2.73 0.21 -9.49
N ALA A 242 -1.90 1.18 -9.10
CA ALA A 242 -1.97 2.57 -9.50
C ALA A 242 -1.78 2.74 -11.01
N TYR A 243 -0.74 2.12 -11.58
CA TYR A 243 -0.47 2.13 -13.00
C TYR A 243 -1.64 1.56 -13.81
N LEU A 244 -2.16 0.39 -13.41
CA LEU A 244 -3.27 -0.25 -14.11
C LEU A 244 -4.55 0.59 -14.03
N HIS A 245 -4.83 1.17 -12.87
CA HIS A 245 -5.97 2.07 -12.66
C HIS A 245 -5.84 3.36 -13.46
N HIS A 246 -4.66 3.98 -13.51
CA HIS A 246 -4.43 5.16 -14.33
C HIS A 246 -4.62 4.84 -15.81
N ARG A 247 -4.02 3.74 -16.28
CA ARG A 247 -4.08 3.34 -17.69
C ARG A 247 -5.49 3.02 -18.15
N ARG A 248 -6.29 2.27 -17.39
CA ARG A 248 -7.67 1.95 -17.77
C ARG A 248 -8.57 3.20 -17.88
N ASN A 249 -8.26 4.25 -17.14
CA ASN A 249 -9.04 5.49 -17.13
C ASN A 249 -8.57 6.53 -18.14
N THR A 250 -7.31 6.48 -18.58
CA THR A 250 -6.70 7.54 -19.40
C THR A 250 -6.27 7.08 -20.79
N VAL A 251 -6.14 5.77 -21.03
CA VAL A 251 -5.64 5.21 -22.29
C VAL A 251 -6.72 4.41 -23.00
N VAL A 252 -7.02 4.80 -24.25
CA VAL A 252 -7.85 4.00 -25.15
C VAL A 252 -6.97 3.06 -25.96
N GLU A 253 -7.00 1.77 -25.62
CA GLU A 253 -6.24 0.74 -26.31
C GLU A 253 -6.78 0.54 -27.74
N LYS A 254 -5.97 0.84 -28.75
CA LYS A 254 -6.36 0.70 -30.17
C LYS A 254 -6.23 -0.72 -30.70
N HIS A 255 -5.27 -1.50 -30.18
CA HIS A 255 -4.96 -2.83 -30.68
C HIS A 255 -5.76 -3.92 -29.93
N PRO A 256 -6.45 -4.86 -30.61
CA PRO A 256 -7.26 -5.89 -29.96
C PRO A 256 -6.51 -6.76 -28.95
N ALA A 257 -5.24 -7.09 -29.22
CA ALA A 257 -4.43 -7.85 -28.29
C ALA A 257 -4.09 -7.05 -27.01
N ALA A 258 -3.85 -5.75 -27.13
CA ALA A 258 -3.59 -4.88 -25.97
C ALA A 258 -4.86 -4.75 -25.10
N GLN A 259 -6.02 -4.57 -25.74
CA GLN A 259 -7.32 -4.60 -25.06
C GLN A 259 -7.55 -5.94 -24.34
N ALA A 260 -7.24 -7.06 -24.98
CA ALA A 260 -7.40 -8.38 -24.37
C ALA A 260 -6.48 -8.58 -23.16
N SER A 261 -5.22 -8.13 -23.24
CA SER A 261 -4.29 -8.13 -22.11
C SER A 261 -4.80 -7.25 -20.97
N MET A 262 -5.21 -6.02 -21.27
CA MET A 262 -5.79 -5.10 -20.28
C MET A 262 -6.99 -5.72 -19.56
N ARG A 263 -7.95 -6.29 -20.29
CA ARG A 263 -9.11 -7.00 -19.68
C ARG A 263 -8.69 -8.15 -18.77
N ARG A 264 -7.62 -8.88 -19.10
CA ARG A 264 -7.12 -9.98 -18.26
C ARG A 264 -6.52 -9.46 -16.95
N LEU A 265 -5.77 -8.37 -17.00
CA LEU A 265 -5.22 -7.72 -15.80
C LEU A 265 -6.34 -7.18 -14.91
N LEU A 266 -7.31 -6.49 -15.51
CA LEU A 266 -8.46 -5.92 -14.78
C LEU A 266 -9.29 -6.99 -14.09
N LYS A 267 -9.47 -8.16 -14.71
CA LYS A 267 -10.18 -9.30 -14.10
C LYS A 267 -9.56 -9.77 -12.77
N GLU A 268 -8.28 -9.50 -12.52
CA GLU A 268 -7.63 -9.84 -11.26
C GLU A 268 -7.72 -8.71 -10.22
N ILE A 269 -7.78 -7.45 -10.65
CA ILE A 269 -7.82 -6.31 -9.73
C ILE A 269 -9.24 -5.91 -9.31
N ASP A 270 -10.20 -5.97 -10.24
CA ASP A 270 -11.57 -5.49 -10.02
C ASP A 270 -12.25 -6.24 -8.85
N PRO A 271 -12.14 -7.58 -8.71
CA PRO A 271 -12.74 -8.30 -7.58
C PRO A 271 -12.12 -7.94 -6.22
N SER A 272 -10.88 -7.46 -6.21
CA SER A 272 -10.18 -7.01 -4.99
C SER A 272 -10.35 -5.51 -4.74
N THR A 273 -11.01 -4.78 -5.63
CA THR A 273 -11.20 -3.33 -5.51
C THR A 273 -12.42 -3.05 -4.62
N VAL A 274 -12.18 -2.52 -3.42
CA VAL A 274 -13.25 -2.25 -2.44
C VAL A 274 -13.74 -0.81 -2.49
N HIS A 275 -12.99 0.07 -3.15
CA HIS A 275 -13.40 1.45 -3.42
C HIS A 275 -12.67 2.00 -4.64
N GLU A 276 -13.40 2.72 -5.49
CA GLU A 276 -12.83 3.52 -6.57
C GLU A 276 -13.67 4.78 -6.77
N TRP A 277 -13.01 5.94 -6.87
CA TRP A 277 -13.70 7.17 -7.28
C TRP A 277 -12.74 8.25 -7.77
N THR A 278 -13.04 8.81 -8.94
CA THR A 278 -12.39 10.00 -9.50
C THR A 278 -13.29 11.22 -9.27
N TRP A 279 -12.77 12.21 -8.56
CA TRP A 279 -13.46 13.48 -8.39
C TRP A 279 -13.34 14.33 -9.66
N VAL A 280 -14.49 14.76 -10.18
CA VAL A 280 -14.61 15.57 -11.40
C VAL A 280 -15.29 16.89 -11.00
N PRO A 281 -14.53 17.85 -10.45
CA PRO A 281 -15.07 19.12 -9.93
C PRO A 281 -15.85 19.95 -10.96
#